data_AF-A0AAD5RLK1-F1
#
_entry.id   AF-A0AAD5RLK1-F1
#
_cell.length_a   1.000
_cell.length_b   1.000
_cell.length_c   1.000
_cell.angle_alpha   90.00
_cell.angle_beta   90.00
_cell.angle_gamma   90.00
#
_symmetry.space_group_name_H-M   'P 1'
#
loop_
_entity.id
_entity.type
_entity.pdbx_description
1 polymer ?
#
loop_
_entity_poly.entity_id
_entity_poly.type
_entity_poly.pdbx_seq_one_letter_code
_entity_poly.pdbx_strand_id
1 'polypeptide(L)'
;MPPRLSILQATRFSRAAVEPSPATSLTALFAGLSIQFRSAHILASLSDNKGAYNKRIRKGRGPSSGKGKTSGRGHKGQRQHGHVHPWFQGGQTPLIRSKGQKGFINLHKLDMTEINVGTIQKYIDEGRLDVKKQITVKELWDAKLLTRLRDGVKLLAGGMEELKAPIDIMVSRASTQAIAAVEAAGGKVVTRYYTKDSMARLIKGLSISTDKPLPVGRRHVAKVLEEHRARDKFYYRLPDPTGRKDIEYYRDPAHRGYMSHLLQAGESPSLFYKVPPQIKKRTIAEEKAAAKLGRDASGPKKRVDTMRLWE
;
A
#
# COMPACT_ATOMS: atom_id res chain seq x y z
N MET A 1 -9.31 56.43 -6.83
CA MET A 1 -9.95 56.32 -5.50
C MET A 1 -9.01 56.93 -4.49
N PRO A 2 -9.48 57.86 -3.64
CA PRO A 2 -8.64 58.42 -2.58
C PRO A 2 -8.25 57.31 -1.58
N PRO A 3 -7.16 57.46 -0.81
CA PRO A 3 -6.82 56.50 0.22
C PRO A 3 -7.94 56.51 1.27
N ARG A 4 -8.57 55.36 1.50
CA ARG A 4 -9.41 55.15 2.68
C ARG A 4 -8.49 55.36 3.89
N LEU A 5 -8.71 56.45 4.61
CA LEU A 5 -8.17 56.68 5.94
C LEU A 5 -8.40 55.40 6.75
N SER A 6 -7.33 54.91 7.38
CA SER A 6 -7.39 53.79 8.30
C SER A 6 -8.36 54.16 9.43
N ILE A 7 -9.47 53.43 9.54
CA ILE A 7 -10.41 53.54 10.68
C ILE A 7 -9.73 53.13 12.01
N LEU A 8 -8.47 52.70 11.98
CA LEU A 8 -7.60 52.45 13.15
C LEU A 8 -7.17 53.69 13.94
N GLN A 9 -7.85 54.83 13.81
CA GLN A 9 -7.68 55.97 14.72
C GLN A 9 -9.00 56.51 15.30
N ALA A 10 -10.11 55.78 15.17
CA ALA A 10 -11.40 56.18 15.76
C ALA A 10 -11.98 55.14 16.73
N THR A 11 -11.13 54.42 17.45
CA THR A 11 -11.53 53.74 18.69
C THR A 11 -10.36 53.76 19.69
N ARG A 12 -9.93 54.96 20.08
CA ARG A 12 -9.62 55.13 21.50
C ARG A 12 -10.97 55.08 22.21
N PHE A 13 -11.48 53.86 22.42
CA PHE A 13 -12.32 53.66 23.59
C PHE A 13 -11.41 54.04 24.74
N SER A 14 -11.69 55.21 25.32
CA SER A 14 -11.38 55.47 26.71
C SER A 14 -11.88 54.25 27.48
N ARG A 15 -10.98 53.30 27.74
CA ARG A 15 -11.10 52.46 28.92
C ARG A 15 -10.75 53.38 30.09
N ALA A 16 -11.65 54.33 30.36
CA ALA A 16 -11.77 54.86 31.69
C ALA A 16 -12.14 53.63 32.51
N ALA A 17 -11.18 53.12 33.28
CA ALA A 17 -11.51 52.35 34.45
C ALA A 17 -12.29 53.32 35.36
N VAL A 18 -13.60 53.43 35.12
CA VAL A 18 -14.52 53.94 36.13
C VAL A 18 -14.51 52.85 37.18
N GLU A 19 -13.79 53.09 38.27
CA GLU A 19 -13.93 52.25 39.44
C GLU A 19 -15.42 52.18 39.81
N PRO A 20 -15.99 50.98 40.04
CA PRO A 20 -17.39 50.89 40.42
C PRO A 20 -17.53 51.41 41.84
N SER A 21 -17.85 52.70 42.00
CA SER A 21 -18.41 53.20 43.25
C SER A 21 -19.65 52.36 43.57
N PRO A 22 -19.84 51.86 44.81
CA PRO A 22 -21.01 51.05 45.14
C PRO A 22 -22.26 51.94 45.03
N ALA A 23 -23.02 51.77 43.95
CA ALA A 23 -24.26 52.49 43.74
C ALA A 23 -25.31 51.97 44.74
N THR A 24 -25.57 52.73 45.80
CA THR A 24 -26.54 52.38 46.86
C THR A 24 -27.95 52.86 46.56
N SER A 25 -28.24 53.38 45.36
CA SER A 25 -29.58 53.80 44.96
C SER A 25 -30.19 52.88 43.90
N LEU A 26 -31.40 52.41 44.19
CA LEU A 26 -32.22 51.52 43.36
C LEU A 26 -32.49 52.14 41.97
N THR A 27 -32.57 53.47 41.90
CA THR A 27 -32.72 54.25 40.66
C THR A 27 -31.49 54.20 39.75
N ALA A 28 -30.27 54.15 40.29
CA ALA A 28 -29.04 54.03 39.50
C ALA A 28 -28.89 52.63 38.88
N LEU A 29 -29.33 51.59 39.60
CA LEU A 29 -29.41 50.22 39.09
C LEU A 29 -30.40 50.10 37.92
N PHE A 30 -31.61 50.67 38.04
CA PHE A 30 -32.59 50.66 36.94
C PHE A 30 -32.19 51.53 35.74
N ALA A 31 -31.44 52.62 35.96
CA ALA A 31 -30.90 53.43 34.86
C ALA A 31 -29.88 52.64 34.03
N GLY A 32 -29.04 51.81 34.65
CA GLY A 32 -28.11 50.90 33.97
C GLY A 32 -28.81 49.80 33.14
N LEU A 33 -29.97 49.32 33.60
CA LEU A 33 -30.83 48.36 32.87
C LEU A 33 -31.51 48.98 31.63
N SER A 34 -31.68 50.31 31.60
CA SER A 34 -32.32 51.02 30.47
C SER A 34 -31.36 51.27 29.29
N ILE A 35 -30.04 51.11 29.50
CA ILE A 35 -29.04 51.21 28.44
C ILE A 35 -29.00 49.88 27.70
N GLN A 36 -29.85 49.74 26.67
CA GLN A 36 -29.75 48.62 25.74
C GLN A 36 -28.42 48.70 24.99
N PHE A 37 -27.44 47.91 25.42
CA PHE A 37 -26.27 47.62 24.61
C PHE A 37 -26.74 46.84 23.38
N ARG A 38 -26.82 47.51 22.22
CA ARG A 38 -26.87 46.81 20.94
C ARG A 38 -25.51 46.11 20.76
N SER A 39 -25.43 44.85 21.17
CA SER A 39 -24.28 44.02 20.83
C SER A 39 -24.21 43.95 19.31
N ALA A 40 -23.08 44.37 18.75
CA ALA A 40 -22.83 44.18 17.32
C ALA A 40 -22.92 42.68 17.02
N HIS A 41 -23.57 42.33 15.90
CA HIS A 41 -23.77 40.94 15.54
C HIS A 41 -22.42 40.24 15.35
N ILE A 42 -22.24 39.04 15.91
CA ILE A 42 -20.97 38.28 15.88
C ILE A 42 -20.41 38.09 14.46
N LEU A 43 -21.29 37.99 13.45
CA LEU A 43 -20.88 37.90 12.04
C LEU A 43 -20.04 39.10 11.58
N ALA A 44 -20.18 40.27 12.20
CA ALA A 44 -19.42 41.47 11.86
C ALA A 44 -17.99 41.48 12.43
N SER A 45 -17.67 40.59 13.36
CA SER A 45 -16.35 40.49 14.00
C SER A 45 -15.58 39.21 13.65
N LEU A 46 -16.05 38.44 12.67
CA LEU A 46 -15.33 37.27 12.20
C LEU A 46 -14.11 37.69 11.38
N SER A 47 -12.94 37.21 11.77
CA SER A 47 -11.71 37.30 11.00
C SER A 47 -10.98 35.97 11.03
N ASP A 48 -10.28 35.67 9.95
CA ASP A 48 -9.42 34.48 9.90
C ASP A 48 -8.17 34.65 10.78
N ASN A 49 -7.44 33.56 10.99
CA ASN A 49 -6.21 33.55 11.77
C ASN A 49 -5.16 34.51 11.18
N LYS A 50 -4.43 35.20 12.06
CA LYS A 50 -3.35 36.10 11.66
C LYS A 50 -2.30 35.30 10.88
N GLY A 51 -2.07 35.68 9.62
CA GLY A 51 -1.15 34.98 8.70
C GLY A 51 -1.85 34.14 7.62
N ALA A 52 -3.15 33.89 7.72
CA ALA A 52 -3.92 33.28 6.64
C ALA A 52 -3.96 34.18 5.38
N TYR A 53 -4.00 35.50 5.58
CA TYR A 53 -3.99 36.49 4.49
C TYR A 53 -2.62 37.13 4.30
N ASN A 54 -2.11 37.02 3.07
CA ASN A 54 -0.92 37.72 2.62
C ASN A 54 -1.27 38.93 1.74
N LYS A 55 -0.44 39.98 1.78
CA LYS A 55 -0.64 41.20 1.00
C LYS A 55 -0.61 40.90 -0.50
N ARG A 56 -1.74 41.10 -1.19
CA ARG A 56 -1.83 40.98 -2.65
C ARG A 56 -1.04 42.09 -3.35
N ILE A 57 -0.12 41.71 -4.24
CA ILE A 57 0.64 42.65 -5.07
C ILE A 57 -0.19 43.07 -6.28
N ARG A 58 -0.59 44.35 -6.33
CA ARG A 58 -1.30 44.96 -7.46
C ARG A 58 -0.30 45.74 -8.32
N LYS A 59 0.03 45.19 -9.49
CA LYS A 59 1.02 45.77 -10.42
C LYS A 59 0.43 46.96 -11.18
N GLY A 60 1.27 47.91 -11.60
CA GLY A 60 0.85 49.07 -12.40
C GLY A 60 -0.02 50.07 -11.64
N ARG A 61 0.28 50.32 -10.35
CA ARG A 61 -0.50 51.23 -9.47
C ARG A 61 0.41 52.26 -8.79
N GLY A 62 1.05 53.11 -9.59
CA GLY A 62 1.91 54.21 -9.12
C GLY A 62 3.30 53.77 -8.63
N PRO A 63 4.26 54.70 -8.55
CA PRO A 63 5.67 54.38 -8.25
C PRO A 63 5.88 53.86 -6.81
N SER A 64 5.21 54.45 -5.82
CA SER A 64 5.34 54.07 -4.39
C SER A 64 4.88 52.63 -4.08
N SER A 65 4.09 52.00 -4.97
CA SER A 65 3.70 50.59 -4.82
C SER A 65 4.86 49.59 -4.99
N GLY A 66 6.03 50.03 -5.47
CA GLY A 66 7.20 49.19 -5.77
C GLY A 66 7.09 48.38 -7.07
N LYS A 67 5.91 48.31 -7.70
CA LYS A 67 5.66 47.64 -9.00
C LYS A 67 4.87 48.54 -9.97
N GLY A 68 5.16 49.84 -9.97
CA GLY A 68 4.49 50.86 -10.79
C GLY A 68 4.85 50.81 -12.27
N LYS A 69 5.90 51.53 -12.68
CA LYS A 69 6.27 51.80 -14.08
C LYS A 69 6.43 50.53 -14.94
N THR A 70 7.17 49.53 -14.45
CA THR A 70 7.50 48.31 -15.22
C THR A 70 6.69 47.09 -14.82
N SER A 71 5.83 47.20 -13.80
CA SER A 71 5.07 46.06 -13.25
C SER A 71 5.93 44.83 -12.88
N GLY A 72 7.25 45.02 -12.65
CA GLY A 72 8.20 43.94 -12.40
C GLY A 72 8.62 43.14 -13.63
N ARG A 73 8.39 43.65 -14.85
CA ARG A 73 8.81 42.98 -16.10
C ARG A 73 10.22 43.37 -16.58
N GLY A 74 10.87 44.39 -16.01
CA GLY A 74 12.17 44.90 -16.50
C GLY A 74 12.02 45.93 -17.62
N HIS A 75 13.01 46.03 -18.53
CA HIS A 75 13.06 47.04 -19.59
C HIS A 75 13.22 46.43 -21.00
N LYS A 76 12.35 46.87 -21.93
CA LYS A 76 12.49 46.78 -23.41
C LYS A 76 13.05 45.45 -23.99
N GLY A 77 12.60 44.31 -23.47
CA GLY A 77 12.94 42.99 -24.02
C GLY A 77 11.70 42.22 -24.47
N GLN A 78 11.91 41.03 -25.02
CA GLN A 78 10.81 40.21 -25.55
C GLN A 78 9.78 39.82 -24.47
N ARG A 79 10.21 39.59 -23.22
CA ARG A 79 9.31 39.26 -22.08
C ARG A 79 8.48 40.44 -21.57
N GLN A 80 8.75 41.65 -22.05
CA GLN A 80 8.04 42.88 -21.71
C GLN A 80 6.96 43.17 -22.75
N HIS A 81 7.29 43.01 -24.03
CA HIS A 81 6.41 43.23 -25.18
C HIS A 81 5.52 42.02 -25.49
N GLY A 82 5.96 40.80 -25.16
CA GLY A 82 5.24 39.57 -25.46
C GLY A 82 5.57 38.43 -24.49
N HIS A 83 5.52 37.21 -25.00
CA HIS A 83 5.74 35.98 -24.24
C HIS A 83 6.88 35.16 -24.85
N VAL A 84 7.68 34.54 -23.99
CA VAL A 84 8.70 33.55 -24.37
C VAL A 84 8.39 32.28 -23.60
N HIS A 85 8.34 31.13 -24.29
CA HIS A 85 8.06 29.85 -23.63
C HIS A 85 9.06 29.58 -22.50
N PRO A 86 8.60 29.12 -21.31
CA PRO A 86 9.48 28.90 -20.16
C PRO A 86 10.64 27.93 -20.42
N TRP A 87 10.42 26.94 -21.28
CA TRP A 87 11.42 25.92 -21.65
C TRP A 87 12.28 26.31 -22.86
N PHE A 88 12.16 27.53 -23.39
CA PHE A 88 13.00 28.00 -24.48
C PHE A 88 14.42 28.33 -23.99
N GLN A 89 15.42 27.64 -24.54
CA GLN A 89 16.83 27.75 -24.13
C GLN A 89 17.65 28.71 -25.02
N GLY A 90 17.01 29.65 -25.71
CA GLY A 90 17.72 30.65 -26.53
C GLY A 90 18.29 30.15 -27.86
N GLY A 91 17.93 28.93 -28.28
CA GLY A 91 18.42 28.30 -29.52
C GLY A 91 19.20 27.00 -29.28
N GLN A 92 19.65 26.75 -28.05
CA GLN A 92 20.28 25.49 -27.67
C GLN A 92 19.29 24.32 -27.77
N THR A 93 19.73 23.17 -28.27
CA THR A 93 18.92 21.95 -28.34
C THR A 93 18.58 21.45 -26.93
N PRO A 94 17.28 21.31 -26.57
CA PRO A 94 16.88 20.83 -25.26
C PRO A 94 17.44 19.45 -24.93
N LEU A 95 17.70 19.20 -23.63
CA LEU A 95 18.23 17.92 -23.14
C LEU A 95 17.39 16.72 -23.56
N ILE A 96 16.06 16.86 -23.62
CA ILE A 96 15.16 15.77 -24.05
C ILE A 96 15.35 15.41 -25.53
N ARG A 97 15.77 16.36 -26.37
CA ARG A 97 16.09 16.11 -27.78
C ARG A 97 17.51 15.57 -27.95
N SER A 98 18.47 16.09 -27.18
CA SER A 98 19.86 15.65 -27.22
C SER A 98 20.06 14.25 -26.64
N LYS A 99 19.44 13.93 -25.50
CA LYS A 99 19.60 12.65 -24.80
C LYS A 99 18.48 11.64 -25.09
N GLY A 100 17.34 12.09 -25.59
CA GLY A 100 16.15 11.26 -25.79
C GLY A 100 15.44 10.88 -24.48
N GLN A 101 14.34 10.14 -24.61
CA GLN A 101 13.64 9.52 -23.48
C GLN A 101 14.27 8.16 -23.16
N LYS A 102 14.51 7.90 -21.87
CA LYS A 102 15.08 6.62 -21.41
C LYS A 102 14.00 5.76 -20.74
N GLY A 103 13.94 4.50 -21.13
CA GLY A 103 13.05 3.51 -20.54
C GLY A 103 11.61 3.61 -21.03
N PHE A 104 10.70 2.92 -20.34
CA PHE A 104 9.27 2.92 -20.63
C PHE A 104 8.47 2.80 -19.32
N ILE A 105 7.20 3.22 -19.34
CA ILE A 105 6.29 3.06 -18.20
C ILE A 105 5.60 1.70 -18.32
N ASN A 106 5.82 0.82 -17.35
CA ASN A 106 5.12 -0.47 -17.30
C ASN A 106 3.70 -0.27 -16.76
N LEU A 107 2.71 -0.29 -17.65
CA LEU A 107 1.28 -0.15 -17.32
C LEU A 107 0.70 -1.35 -16.56
N HIS A 108 1.35 -2.53 -16.65
CA HIS A 108 0.91 -3.76 -16.00
C HIS A 108 1.60 -4.00 -14.65
N LYS A 109 2.39 -3.04 -14.17
CA LYS A 109 2.99 -3.13 -12.83
C LYS A 109 1.89 -3.00 -11.78
N LEU A 110 1.79 -4.00 -10.91
CA LEU A 110 0.93 -3.94 -9.74
C LEU A 110 1.47 -2.92 -8.74
N ASP A 111 0.63 -1.98 -8.33
CA ASP A 111 0.92 -1.04 -7.26
C ASP A 111 0.43 -1.64 -5.92
N MET A 112 1.35 -1.94 -5.01
CA MET A 112 1.04 -2.60 -3.75
C MET A 112 1.18 -1.63 -2.59
N THR A 113 0.32 -1.78 -1.58
CA THR A 113 0.45 -1.06 -0.33
C THR A 113 1.46 -1.79 0.53
N GLU A 114 2.52 -1.10 0.92
CA GLU A 114 3.60 -1.64 1.73
C GLU A 114 3.25 -1.53 3.21
N ILE A 115 3.36 -2.64 3.94
CA ILE A 115 3.16 -2.67 5.39
C ILE A 115 4.38 -3.31 6.03
N ASN A 116 4.93 -2.64 7.04
CA ASN A 116 6.05 -3.16 7.81
C ASN A 116 5.57 -3.96 9.03
N VAL A 117 6.30 -5.03 9.33
CA VAL A 117 6.05 -5.90 10.49
C VAL A 117 6.04 -5.12 11.82
N GLY A 118 6.99 -4.21 12.04
CA GLY A 118 7.01 -3.37 13.25
C GLY A 118 5.82 -2.41 13.35
N THR A 119 5.25 -1.97 12.23
CA THR A 119 4.02 -1.16 12.25
C THR A 119 2.82 -1.98 12.70
N ILE A 120 2.74 -3.26 12.32
CA ILE A 120 1.69 -4.17 12.80
C ILE A 120 1.81 -4.38 14.31
N GLN A 121 3.02 -4.58 14.82
CA GLN A 121 3.24 -4.69 16.27
C GLN A 121 2.76 -3.46 17.03
N LYS A 122 3.09 -2.25 16.56
CA LYS A 122 2.61 -1.00 17.19
C LYS A 122 1.08 -0.93 17.27
N TYR A 123 0.39 -1.39 16.23
CA TYR A 123 -1.08 -1.42 16.21
C TYR A 123 -1.68 -2.50 17.13
N ILE A 124 -0.94 -3.59 17.36
CA ILE A 124 -1.28 -4.61 18.36
C ILE A 124 -1.12 -4.03 19.77
N ASP A 125 -0.02 -3.33 20.03
CA ASP A 125 0.26 -2.70 21.32
C ASP A 125 -0.76 -1.59 21.65
N GLU A 126 -1.22 -0.84 20.64
CA GLU A 126 -2.33 0.13 20.75
C GLU A 126 -3.71 -0.55 20.96
N GLY A 127 -3.81 -1.88 20.89
CA GLY A 127 -5.05 -2.62 21.03
C GLY A 127 -6.01 -2.49 19.84
N ARG A 128 -5.51 -2.05 18.67
CA ARG A 128 -6.33 -1.86 17.45
C ARG A 128 -6.40 -3.10 16.59
N LEU A 129 -5.41 -3.98 16.70
CA LEU A 129 -5.38 -5.29 16.04
C LEU A 129 -5.41 -6.39 17.10
N ASP A 130 -6.31 -7.36 16.90
CA ASP A 130 -6.41 -8.54 17.75
C ASP A 130 -5.54 -9.67 17.20
N VAL A 131 -4.58 -10.13 18.01
CA VAL A 131 -3.65 -11.21 17.65
C VAL A 131 -4.35 -12.57 17.58
N LYS A 132 -5.47 -12.75 18.28
CA LYS A 132 -6.18 -14.04 18.32
C LYS A 132 -6.89 -14.35 17.01
N LYS A 133 -7.21 -13.32 16.22
CA LYS A 133 -7.87 -13.46 14.92
C LYS A 133 -6.83 -13.43 13.81
N GLN A 134 -7.14 -14.12 12.72
CA GLN A 134 -6.32 -14.02 11.52
C GLN A 134 -6.37 -12.59 10.97
N ILE A 135 -5.22 -11.95 10.85
CA ILE A 135 -5.07 -10.60 10.32
C ILE A 135 -5.22 -10.67 8.80
N THR A 136 -6.43 -10.38 8.32
CA THR A 136 -6.76 -10.31 6.89
C THR A 136 -6.79 -8.87 6.39
N VAL A 137 -6.91 -8.68 5.07
CA VAL A 137 -7.06 -7.35 4.45
C VAL A 137 -8.19 -6.53 5.06
N LYS A 138 -9.29 -7.18 5.48
CA LYS A 138 -10.41 -6.50 6.11
C LYS A 138 -10.03 -5.98 7.50
N GLU A 139 -9.39 -6.80 8.33
CA GLU A 139 -8.93 -6.40 9.67
C GLU A 139 -7.88 -5.27 9.59
N LEU A 140 -6.99 -5.32 8.60
CA LEU A 140 -6.02 -4.26 8.33
C LEU A 140 -6.68 -2.93 7.94
N TRP A 141 -7.83 -3.00 7.25
CA TRP A 141 -8.63 -1.84 6.88
C TRP A 141 -9.43 -1.29 8.07
N ASP A 142 -10.08 -2.17 8.84
CA ASP A 142 -10.89 -1.80 10.00
C ASP A 142 -10.01 -1.18 11.10
N ALA A 143 -8.79 -1.68 11.27
CA ALA A 143 -7.76 -1.08 12.11
C ALA A 143 -7.21 0.25 11.56
N LYS A 144 -7.62 0.70 10.36
CA LYS A 144 -7.13 1.88 9.62
C LYS A 144 -5.62 1.87 9.34
N LEU A 145 -4.99 0.70 9.30
CA LEU A 145 -3.61 0.56 8.85
C LEU A 145 -3.52 0.74 7.33
N LEU A 146 -4.55 0.29 6.61
CA LEU A 146 -4.76 0.57 5.20
C LEU A 146 -5.68 1.78 5.03
N THR A 147 -5.15 2.92 4.56
CA THR A 147 -5.98 4.11 4.27
C THR A 147 -6.54 4.13 2.85
N ARG A 148 -5.81 3.52 1.89
CA ARG A 148 -6.17 3.53 0.47
C ARG A 148 -6.04 2.14 -0.13
N LEU A 149 -6.99 1.80 -1.00
CA LEU A 149 -6.97 0.56 -1.75
C LEU A 149 -6.12 0.69 -3.02
N ARG A 150 -5.03 -0.08 -3.05
CA ARG A 150 -4.22 -0.34 -4.25
C ARG A 150 -4.51 -1.75 -4.79
N ASP A 151 -3.61 -2.33 -5.58
CA ASP A 151 -3.82 -3.65 -6.20
C ASP A 151 -3.61 -4.81 -5.23
N GLY A 152 -2.86 -4.58 -4.14
CA GLY A 152 -2.59 -5.58 -3.12
C GLY A 152 -1.91 -5.00 -1.88
N VAL A 153 -1.60 -5.87 -0.93
CA VAL A 153 -0.85 -5.57 0.29
C VAL A 153 0.42 -6.40 0.32
N LYS A 154 1.57 -5.76 0.49
CA LYS A 154 2.87 -6.40 0.60
C LYS A 154 3.44 -6.21 2.01
N LEU A 155 3.71 -7.32 2.69
CA LEU A 155 4.39 -7.33 3.98
C LEU A 155 5.90 -7.18 3.80
N LEU A 156 6.51 -6.26 4.56
CA LEU A 156 7.93 -5.91 4.54
C LEU A 156 8.52 -6.02 5.96
N ALA A 157 9.84 -6.19 6.04
CA ALA A 157 10.55 -6.51 7.28
C ALA A 157 10.98 -5.29 8.11
N GLY A 158 10.45 -4.08 7.85
CA GLY A 158 10.80 -2.91 8.65
C GLY A 158 10.39 -3.10 10.11
N GLY A 159 11.30 -2.85 11.06
CA GLY A 159 11.05 -3.02 12.49
C GLY A 159 10.91 -4.47 12.93
N MET A 160 11.61 -5.41 12.29
CA MET A 160 11.58 -6.84 12.64
C MET A 160 11.97 -7.15 14.09
N GLU A 161 12.86 -6.37 14.70
CA GLU A 161 13.31 -6.55 16.08
C GLU A 161 12.21 -6.25 17.12
N GLU A 162 11.21 -5.46 16.73
CA GLU A 162 10.10 -5.09 17.61
C GLU A 162 9.02 -6.19 17.66
N LEU A 163 9.01 -7.12 16.69
CA LEU A 163 8.00 -8.16 16.60
C LEU A 163 8.13 -9.18 17.74
N LYS A 164 7.13 -9.21 18.62
CA LYS A 164 7.06 -10.17 19.73
C LYS A 164 5.80 -11.02 19.70
N ALA A 165 4.73 -10.53 19.07
CA ALA A 165 3.45 -11.22 19.00
C ALA A 165 3.48 -12.33 17.93
N PRO A 166 2.97 -13.54 18.24
CA PRO A 166 2.76 -14.59 17.25
C PRO A 166 1.55 -14.24 16.37
N ILE A 167 1.80 -13.74 15.17
CA ILE A 167 0.75 -13.22 14.28
C ILE A 167 0.41 -14.23 13.19
N ASP A 168 -0.88 -14.54 12.99
CA ASP A 168 -1.38 -15.19 11.76
C ASP A 168 -1.86 -14.12 10.78
N ILE A 169 -1.11 -13.91 9.69
CA ILE A 169 -1.36 -12.84 8.71
C ILE A 169 -1.57 -13.39 7.31
N MET A 170 -2.63 -12.90 6.65
CA MET A 170 -2.94 -13.18 5.26
C MET A 170 -2.88 -11.91 4.40
N VAL A 171 -1.89 -11.85 3.51
CA VAL A 171 -1.57 -10.69 2.66
C VAL A 171 -1.40 -11.09 1.19
N SER A 172 -1.26 -10.13 0.28
CA SER A 172 -1.03 -10.45 -1.14
C SER A 172 0.38 -10.97 -1.39
N ARG A 173 1.39 -10.29 -0.85
CA ARG A 173 2.81 -10.68 -0.99
C ARG A 173 3.55 -10.45 0.32
N ALA A 174 4.68 -11.11 0.49
CA ALA A 174 5.57 -10.88 1.63
C ALA A 174 7.03 -10.90 1.18
N SER A 175 7.90 -10.13 1.85
CA SER A 175 9.34 -10.25 1.68
C SER A 175 9.86 -11.50 2.39
N THR A 176 10.96 -12.07 1.89
CA THR A 176 11.58 -13.26 2.49
C THR A 176 12.00 -13.01 3.94
N GLN A 177 12.57 -11.84 4.22
CA GLN A 177 12.92 -11.41 5.58
C GLN A 177 11.69 -11.25 6.47
N ALA A 178 10.56 -10.77 5.95
CA ALA A 178 9.34 -10.61 6.75
C ALA A 178 8.72 -11.98 7.09
N ILE A 179 8.72 -12.92 6.14
CA ILE A 179 8.29 -14.30 6.39
C ILE A 179 9.14 -14.92 7.50
N ALA A 180 10.47 -14.83 7.39
CA ALA A 180 11.37 -15.36 8.40
C ALA A 180 11.17 -14.71 9.78
N ALA A 181 10.96 -13.39 9.84
CA ALA A 181 10.71 -12.68 11.10
C ALA A 181 9.40 -13.12 11.76
N VAL A 182 8.31 -13.26 10.99
CA VAL A 182 7.01 -13.70 11.53
C VAL A 182 7.08 -15.16 11.98
N GLU A 183 7.74 -16.03 11.23
CA GLU A 183 7.92 -17.44 11.61
C GLU A 183 8.81 -17.58 12.86
N ALA A 184 9.86 -16.75 12.98
CA ALA A 184 10.72 -16.72 14.17
C ALA A 184 9.96 -16.28 15.43
N ALA A 185 8.97 -15.39 15.29
CA ALA A 185 8.06 -15.00 16.36
C ALA A 185 6.94 -16.03 16.64
N GLY A 186 6.93 -17.18 15.94
CA GLY A 186 5.90 -18.22 16.09
C GLY A 186 4.58 -17.90 15.39
N GLY A 187 4.58 -16.93 14.48
CA GLY A 187 3.43 -16.59 13.64
C GLY A 187 3.32 -17.44 12.38
N LYS A 188 2.28 -17.17 11.58
CA LYS A 188 2.01 -17.81 10.30
C LYS A 188 1.77 -16.75 9.23
N VAL A 189 2.38 -16.93 8.06
CA VAL A 189 2.15 -16.07 6.90
C VAL A 189 1.52 -16.88 5.78
N VAL A 190 0.41 -16.38 5.22
CA VAL A 190 -0.19 -16.92 4.00
C VAL A 190 -0.24 -15.81 2.95
N THR A 191 0.35 -16.04 1.78
CA THR A 191 0.19 -15.14 0.64
C THR A 191 -0.96 -15.61 -0.24
N ARG A 192 -1.94 -14.73 -0.48
CA ARG A 192 -3.15 -15.01 -1.27
C ARG A 192 -3.32 -14.04 -2.42
N TYR A 193 -3.82 -14.53 -3.55
CA TYR A 193 -4.13 -13.67 -4.69
C TYR A 193 -5.30 -12.75 -4.40
N TYR A 194 -5.12 -11.47 -4.73
CA TYR A 194 -6.16 -10.45 -4.64
C TYR A 194 -6.12 -9.56 -5.88
N THR A 195 -7.28 -9.03 -6.22
CA THR A 195 -7.47 -7.88 -7.10
C THR A 195 -8.02 -6.69 -6.29
N LYS A 196 -7.85 -5.48 -6.80
CA LYS A 196 -8.39 -4.27 -6.16
C LYS A 196 -9.89 -4.39 -5.85
N ASP A 197 -10.68 -4.92 -6.79
CA ASP A 197 -12.12 -5.13 -6.62
C ASP A 197 -12.43 -6.19 -5.57
N SER A 198 -11.65 -7.27 -5.50
CA SER A 198 -11.82 -8.31 -4.48
C SER A 198 -11.57 -7.75 -3.06
N MET A 199 -10.55 -6.91 -2.90
CA MET A 199 -10.27 -6.24 -1.62
C MET A 199 -11.39 -5.25 -1.26
N ALA A 200 -11.88 -4.49 -2.22
CA ALA A 200 -13.02 -3.60 -2.01
C ALA A 200 -14.29 -4.36 -1.56
N ARG A 201 -14.54 -5.56 -2.11
CA ARG A 201 -15.65 -6.43 -1.70
C ARG A 201 -15.47 -7.01 -0.31
N LEU A 202 -14.24 -7.41 0.06
CA LEU A 202 -13.91 -7.87 1.41
C LEU A 202 -14.19 -6.79 2.46
N ILE A 203 -13.76 -5.56 2.20
CA ILE A 203 -13.99 -4.41 3.10
C ILE A 203 -15.49 -4.13 3.25
N LYS A 204 -16.24 -4.19 2.15
CA LYS A 204 -17.71 -4.03 2.19
C LYS A 204 -18.46 -5.20 2.82
N GLY A 205 -17.77 -6.30 3.17
CA GLY A 205 -18.40 -7.52 3.67
C GLY A 205 -19.21 -8.30 2.62
N LEU A 206 -19.00 -8.02 1.33
CA LEU A 206 -19.66 -8.70 0.20
C LEU A 206 -18.94 -10.00 -0.21
N SER A 207 -17.71 -10.20 0.27
CA SER A 207 -16.91 -11.40 0.08
C SER A 207 -16.41 -11.90 1.43
N ILE A 208 -16.25 -13.21 1.56
CA ILE A 208 -15.67 -13.86 2.73
C ILE A 208 -14.19 -14.13 2.47
N SER A 209 -13.35 -13.87 3.47
CA SER A 209 -11.92 -14.20 3.39
C SER A 209 -11.74 -15.71 3.49
N THR A 210 -10.89 -16.29 2.66
CA THR A 210 -10.63 -17.73 2.63
C THR A 210 -9.15 -17.93 2.34
N ASP A 211 -8.52 -18.93 2.92
CA ASP A 211 -7.11 -19.25 2.71
C ASP A 211 -6.90 -20.24 1.55
N LYS A 212 -7.90 -21.06 1.20
CA LYS A 212 -7.82 -22.10 0.15
C LYS A 212 -8.30 -21.64 -1.25
N PRO A 213 -7.73 -22.19 -2.35
CA PRO A 213 -8.26 -21.97 -3.69
C PRO A 213 -9.61 -22.66 -3.88
N LEU A 214 -10.34 -22.32 -4.95
CA LEU A 214 -11.57 -23.04 -5.29
C LEU A 214 -11.23 -24.49 -5.71
N PRO A 215 -11.92 -25.50 -5.15
CA PRO A 215 -11.65 -26.88 -5.50
C PRO A 215 -12.14 -27.19 -6.91
N VAL A 216 -11.34 -27.97 -7.64
CA VAL A 216 -11.64 -28.37 -9.03
C VAL A 216 -12.14 -29.81 -9.08
N GLY A 217 -13.06 -30.12 -10.00
CA GLY A 217 -13.54 -31.47 -10.26
C GLY A 217 -14.94 -31.76 -9.70
N ARG A 218 -15.65 -32.69 -10.36
CA ARG A 218 -17.07 -33.00 -10.11
C ARG A 218 -17.38 -33.39 -8.67
N ARG A 219 -16.42 -34.04 -7.99
CA ARG A 219 -16.58 -34.53 -6.61
C ARG A 219 -16.84 -33.42 -5.59
N HIS A 220 -16.34 -32.21 -5.83
CA HIS A 220 -16.45 -31.09 -4.89
C HIS A 220 -17.70 -30.23 -5.11
N VAL A 221 -18.38 -30.39 -6.25
CA VAL A 221 -19.48 -29.50 -6.67
C VAL A 221 -20.64 -29.54 -5.68
N ALA A 222 -21.06 -30.73 -5.26
CA ALA A 222 -22.16 -30.90 -4.30
C ALA A 222 -21.87 -30.16 -2.99
N LYS A 223 -20.69 -30.41 -2.39
CA LYS A 223 -20.25 -29.77 -1.15
C LYS A 223 -20.19 -28.24 -1.27
N VAL A 224 -19.62 -27.71 -2.34
CA VAL A 224 -19.51 -26.26 -2.56
C VAL A 224 -20.90 -25.63 -2.75
N LEU A 225 -21.82 -26.31 -3.44
CA LEU A 225 -23.20 -25.83 -3.60
C LEU A 225 -23.97 -25.87 -2.29
N GLU A 226 -23.78 -26.90 -1.47
CA GLU A 226 -24.35 -27.00 -0.13
C GLU A 226 -23.85 -25.87 0.77
N GLU A 227 -22.53 -25.63 0.81
CA GLU A 227 -21.94 -24.50 1.54
C GLU A 227 -22.44 -23.13 1.06
N HIS A 228 -22.77 -22.99 -0.22
CA HIS A 228 -23.37 -21.77 -0.77
C HIS A 228 -24.86 -21.65 -0.41
N ARG A 229 -25.63 -22.73 -0.47
CA ARG A 229 -27.07 -22.76 -0.11
C ARG A 229 -27.30 -22.59 1.38
N ALA A 230 -26.36 -23.04 2.21
CA ALA A 230 -26.41 -22.90 3.67
C ALA A 230 -26.20 -21.44 4.14
N ARG A 231 -25.82 -20.52 3.25
CA ARG A 231 -25.63 -19.10 3.58
C ARG A 231 -26.91 -18.33 3.25
N ASP A 232 -27.33 -17.46 4.17
CA ASP A 232 -28.52 -16.62 3.97
C ASP A 232 -28.34 -15.53 2.91
N LYS A 233 -27.09 -15.10 2.69
CA LYS A 233 -26.75 -13.99 1.80
C LYS A 233 -25.83 -14.45 0.67
N PHE A 234 -25.99 -13.81 -0.48
CA PHE A 234 -25.08 -13.98 -1.60
C PHE A 234 -23.73 -13.32 -1.29
N TYR A 235 -22.64 -14.08 -1.44
CA TYR A 235 -21.27 -13.58 -1.32
C TYR A 235 -20.53 -13.78 -2.63
N TYR A 236 -19.83 -12.73 -3.08
CA TYR A 236 -18.91 -12.86 -4.21
C TYR A 236 -17.71 -13.70 -3.80
N ARG A 237 -17.31 -14.62 -4.67
CA ARG A 237 -16.10 -15.42 -4.49
C ARG A 237 -14.85 -14.55 -4.67
N LEU A 238 -13.79 -14.91 -3.97
CA LEU A 238 -12.47 -14.37 -4.26
C LEU A 238 -11.95 -14.98 -5.58
N PRO A 239 -11.28 -14.17 -6.44
CA PRO A 239 -10.70 -14.68 -7.66
C PRO A 239 -9.44 -15.50 -7.36
N ASP A 240 -9.19 -16.51 -8.19
CA ASP A 240 -7.92 -17.23 -8.26
C ASP A 240 -7.08 -16.66 -9.44
N PRO A 241 -5.73 -16.78 -9.43
CA PRO A 241 -4.87 -16.17 -10.44
C PRO A 241 -5.03 -16.86 -11.79
N THR A 242 -5.04 -16.05 -12.86
CA THR A 242 -5.12 -16.53 -14.25
C THR A 242 -3.81 -16.35 -15.01
N GLY A 243 -3.04 -15.30 -14.68
CA GLY A 243 -1.75 -15.05 -15.30
C GLY A 243 -0.69 -16.05 -14.84
N ARG A 244 0.11 -16.59 -15.78
CA ARG A 244 1.18 -17.55 -15.49
C ARG A 244 2.08 -17.10 -14.33
N LYS A 245 2.54 -15.84 -14.35
CA LYS A 245 3.43 -15.28 -13.32
C LYS A 245 2.80 -15.28 -11.93
N ASP A 246 1.50 -14.99 -11.85
CA ASP A 246 0.78 -14.98 -10.57
C ASP A 246 0.55 -16.41 -10.08
N ILE A 247 0.17 -17.35 -10.96
CA ILE A 247 0.04 -18.77 -10.59
C ILE A 247 1.36 -19.30 -10.04
N GLU A 248 2.48 -19.07 -10.73
CA GLU A 248 3.80 -19.51 -10.29
C GLU A 248 4.18 -18.88 -8.92
N TYR A 249 3.84 -17.61 -8.69
CA TYR A 249 4.10 -16.92 -7.41
C TYR A 249 3.35 -17.55 -6.23
N TYR A 250 2.04 -17.80 -6.36
CA TYR A 250 1.23 -18.36 -5.26
C TYR A 250 1.33 -19.89 -5.14
N ARG A 251 1.96 -20.54 -6.11
CA ARG A 251 2.28 -21.97 -6.07
C ARG A 251 3.61 -22.24 -5.36
N ASP A 252 4.52 -21.28 -5.29
CA ASP A 252 5.83 -21.48 -4.65
C ASP A 252 5.71 -21.49 -3.10
N PRO A 253 6.18 -22.56 -2.41
CA PRO A 253 6.24 -22.57 -0.94
C PRO A 253 7.17 -21.50 -0.37
N ALA A 254 8.17 -21.02 -1.10
CA ALA A 254 9.08 -19.95 -0.64
C ALA A 254 8.33 -18.64 -0.32
N HIS A 255 7.24 -18.37 -1.02
CA HIS A 255 6.38 -17.20 -0.78
C HIS A 255 5.24 -17.49 0.21
N ARG A 256 5.15 -18.71 0.76
CA ARG A 256 3.99 -19.18 1.53
C ARG A 256 2.68 -19.02 0.76
N GLY A 257 2.75 -19.26 -0.54
CA GLY A 257 1.62 -19.17 -1.44
C GLY A 257 0.54 -20.18 -1.07
N TYR A 258 -0.70 -19.74 -1.05
CA TYR A 258 -1.84 -20.58 -0.69
C TYR A 258 -2.09 -21.78 -1.62
N MET A 259 -1.49 -21.79 -2.82
CA MET A 259 -1.56 -22.90 -3.78
C MET A 259 -0.36 -23.87 -3.67
N SER A 260 0.57 -23.63 -2.75
CA SER A 260 1.79 -24.46 -2.61
C SER A 260 1.53 -25.92 -2.24
N HIS A 261 0.42 -26.20 -1.55
CA HIS A 261 0.00 -27.58 -1.20
C HIS A 261 -0.34 -28.44 -2.43
N LEU A 262 -0.50 -27.84 -3.61
CA LEU A 262 -0.73 -28.56 -4.86
C LEU A 262 0.56 -29.12 -5.48
N LEU A 263 1.73 -28.65 -5.04
CA LEU A 263 3.03 -29.15 -5.51
C LEU A 263 3.40 -30.45 -4.79
N GLN A 264 3.96 -31.39 -5.55
CA GLN A 264 4.63 -32.54 -4.96
C GLN A 264 6.03 -32.15 -4.46
N ALA A 265 6.56 -32.90 -3.49
CA ALA A 265 7.91 -32.67 -2.98
C ALA A 265 8.94 -32.84 -4.11
N GLY A 266 9.77 -31.82 -4.34
CA GLY A 266 10.77 -31.79 -5.42
C GLY A 266 10.24 -31.29 -6.78
N GLU A 267 8.94 -31.01 -6.92
CA GLU A 267 8.38 -30.40 -8.11
C GLU A 267 8.71 -28.89 -8.18
N SER A 268 8.95 -28.37 -9.39
CA SER A 268 9.15 -26.93 -9.57
C SER A 268 7.81 -26.17 -9.48
N PRO A 269 7.77 -24.99 -8.84
CA PRO A 269 6.61 -24.11 -8.90
C PRO A 269 6.28 -23.62 -10.32
N SER A 270 7.28 -23.58 -11.22
CA SER A 270 7.06 -23.10 -12.59
C SER A 270 6.10 -24.01 -13.35
N LEU A 271 5.25 -23.40 -14.17
CA LEU A 271 4.36 -24.13 -15.08
C LEU A 271 5.09 -24.62 -16.35
N PHE A 272 6.34 -24.19 -16.56
CA PHE A 272 7.11 -24.53 -17.75
C PHE A 272 8.44 -25.21 -17.41
N TYR A 273 9.20 -24.63 -16.47
CA TYR A 273 10.51 -25.16 -16.11
C TYR A 273 10.37 -26.33 -15.12
N LYS A 274 11.20 -27.36 -15.29
CA LYS A 274 11.28 -28.52 -14.41
C LYS A 274 12.64 -28.55 -13.73
N VAL A 275 12.70 -29.13 -12.53
CA VAL A 275 13.98 -29.39 -11.87
C VAL A 275 14.71 -30.47 -12.67
N PRO A 276 15.93 -30.23 -13.18
CA PRO A 276 16.66 -31.25 -13.91
C PRO A 276 16.96 -32.43 -12.98
N PRO A 277 16.83 -33.68 -13.45
CA PRO A 277 17.21 -34.82 -12.64
C PRO A 277 18.69 -34.74 -12.29
N GLN A 278 19.06 -35.06 -11.05
CA GLN A 278 20.45 -35.16 -10.64
C GLN A 278 21.10 -36.37 -11.32
N ILE A 279 21.68 -36.16 -12.49
CA ILE A 279 22.49 -37.18 -13.16
C ILE A 279 23.85 -37.19 -12.45
N LYS A 280 24.11 -38.19 -11.61
CA LYS A 280 25.47 -38.47 -11.13
C LYS A 280 26.32 -38.85 -12.34
N LYS A 281 27.09 -37.90 -12.88
CA LYS A 281 28.16 -38.24 -13.82
C LYS A 281 29.19 -39.03 -13.02
N ARG A 282 29.29 -40.33 -13.27
CA ARG A 282 30.40 -41.14 -12.74
C ARG A 282 31.69 -40.56 -13.29
N THR A 283 32.72 -40.47 -12.45
CA THR A 283 34.05 -40.15 -12.97
C THR A 283 34.52 -41.28 -13.88
N ILE A 284 35.37 -40.98 -14.88
CA ILE A 284 35.93 -42.00 -15.78
C ILE A 284 36.64 -43.10 -14.98
N ALA A 285 37.20 -42.77 -13.80
CA ALA A 285 37.81 -43.72 -12.88
C ALA A 285 36.79 -44.68 -12.25
N GLU A 286 35.62 -44.19 -11.81
CA GLU A 286 34.53 -45.02 -11.26
C GLU A 286 33.85 -45.87 -12.34
N GLU A 287 33.73 -45.38 -13.58
CA GLU A 287 33.25 -46.17 -14.72
C GLU A 287 34.23 -47.30 -15.07
N LYS A 288 35.54 -47.03 -15.10
CA LYS A 288 36.57 -48.05 -15.32
C LYS A 288 36.64 -49.07 -14.18
N ALA A 289 36.46 -48.65 -12.92
CA ALA A 289 36.43 -49.54 -11.77
C ALA A 289 35.18 -50.44 -11.77
N ALA A 290 34.00 -49.90 -12.11
CA ALA A 290 32.77 -50.68 -12.25
C ALA A 290 32.83 -51.66 -13.44
N ALA A 291 33.47 -51.27 -14.55
CA ALA A 291 33.68 -52.15 -15.69
C ALA A 291 34.69 -53.28 -15.41
N LYS A 292 35.67 -53.06 -14.53
CA LYS A 292 36.62 -54.08 -14.08
C LYS A 292 35.93 -55.10 -13.16
N LEU A 293 35.17 -54.63 -12.18
CA LEU A 293 34.34 -55.49 -11.31
C LEU A 293 33.29 -56.33 -12.08
N GLY A 294 32.73 -55.79 -13.17
CA GLY A 294 31.78 -56.52 -14.01
C GLY A 294 32.40 -57.62 -14.87
N ARG A 295 33.70 -57.57 -15.19
CA ARG A 295 34.42 -58.63 -15.92
C ARG A 295 34.88 -59.76 -14.99
N ASP A 296 35.24 -59.44 -13.76
CA ASP A 296 35.68 -60.42 -12.77
C ASP A 296 34.53 -61.31 -12.26
N ALA A 297 33.27 -60.88 -12.44
CA ALA A 297 32.07 -61.64 -12.08
C ALA A 297 31.57 -62.63 -13.15
N SER A 298 32.18 -62.68 -14.35
CA SER A 298 31.83 -63.65 -15.40
C SER A 298 32.81 -64.84 -15.44
N GLY A 299 32.80 -65.66 -14.39
CA GLY A 299 33.33 -67.03 -14.45
C GLY A 299 32.37 -67.98 -15.18
N PRO A 300 32.84 -69.12 -15.74
CA PRO A 300 32.06 -69.93 -16.67
C PRO A 300 30.83 -70.56 -16.00
N LYS A 301 29.62 -70.22 -16.47
CA LYS A 301 28.38 -70.90 -16.10
C LYS A 301 28.39 -72.33 -16.65
N LYS A 302 28.50 -73.33 -15.76
CA LYS A 302 28.22 -74.74 -16.10
C LYS A 302 26.76 -74.85 -16.57
N ARG A 303 26.55 -75.28 -17.82
CA ARG A 303 25.23 -75.73 -18.30
C ARG A 303 24.87 -77.01 -17.56
N VAL A 304 23.75 -77.00 -16.84
CA VAL A 304 23.09 -78.21 -16.35
C VAL A 304 21.87 -78.39 -17.24
N ASP A 305 21.97 -79.33 -18.18
CA ASP A 305 20.86 -79.74 -19.03
C ASP A 305 19.84 -80.51 -18.17
N THR A 306 18.61 -80.03 -18.13
CA THR A 306 17.47 -80.81 -17.61
C THR A 306 16.43 -80.94 -18.71
N MET A 307 16.31 -82.17 -19.22
CA MET A 307 15.19 -82.65 -20.05
C MET A 307 13.87 -82.54 -19.28
N ARG A 308 12.82 -82.05 -19.95
CA ARG A 308 11.38 -82.34 -19.76
C ARG A 308 10.67 -81.84 -21.04
N LEU A 309 10.36 -82.65 -22.05
CA LEU A 309 9.16 -83.51 -22.20
C LEU A 309 7.85 -82.74 -21.92
N TRP A 310 7.09 -82.40 -22.97
CA TRP A 310 5.72 -82.88 -23.30
C TRP A 310 5.14 -82.08 -24.50
N GLU A 311 4.60 -82.85 -25.46
CA GLU A 311 3.65 -82.61 -26.59
C GLU A 311 3.49 -81.23 -27.25
#